data_AF-A0AAE4A4H8-F1
#
_entry.id   AF-A0AAE4A4H8-F1
#
_cell.length_a   1.000
_cell.length_b   1.000
_cell.length_c   1.000
_cell.angle_alpha   90.00
_cell.angle_beta   90.00
_cell.angle_gamma   90.00
#
_symmetry.space_group_name_H-M   'P 1'
#
loop_
_entity.id
_entity.type
_entity.pdbx_description
1 polymer ?
#
loop_
_entity_poly.entity_id
_entity_poly.type
_entity_poly.pdbx_seq_one_letter_code
_entity_poly.pdbx_strand_id
1 'polypeptide(L)'
;MRVLIFHGYLLGGTGSNVYNANLAAALRRLGHEVHLLSQERAPERLPFVDAYGDWDGGALRLTTRVEPVRCTAYRPALAGLLPVYVADRYEGIEARPYPDLSDAEVEAYVEANVRAVREVAELVQPDVALANHLVMGPLILSRALPRVPYAVKIHGSALEYTVAPHPERFLAAARRGVSGARGVLVGSRHTAERLWDTLQEPDLPPRTRLGPPGVDVGSFAPREPLAARAGLRELVDRIARTIEENDTIEAAIAETPIDPLTAETLEAAVAETPGEAPSAFARDEREALRALEPLLELPARTPLVGYVGKLIVSKGVDLLLAAWPLVLAEHPDARLVVVGFGGYRATLERMQNALAVGDLETVAAIAAAGRAAEGGPQGRPLRLLQEFLARLSAEPAALERYVSAAASLRERVVWTGRLEHDELRDLLPAFAAQVVPSTFPEAFGMVAAEAAACGALPVCSDHSGLAEVAGALAAAAPAEVGGLFAFPTDEGPVVEGLAGRLLAWLGADAGIREQTREAIVATVRERWSWEGVARGVIAAAQGRLDELPLPPRRSEQ
;
A
#
# COMPACT_ATOMS: atom_id res chain seq x y z
N MET A 1 -13.06 -17.90 19.19
CA MET A 1 -14.19 -17.82 18.25
C MET A 1 -13.78 -18.44 16.93
N ARG A 2 -14.75 -18.95 16.17
CA ARG A 2 -14.61 -19.43 14.80
C ARG A 2 -15.05 -18.33 13.84
N VAL A 3 -14.16 -17.97 12.92
CA VAL A 3 -14.29 -16.80 12.05
C VAL A 3 -14.23 -17.27 10.61
N LEU A 4 -15.32 -17.10 9.86
CA LEU A 4 -15.35 -17.42 8.44
C LEU A 4 -15.04 -16.16 7.62
N ILE A 5 -14.04 -16.23 6.74
CA ILE A 5 -13.69 -15.13 5.84
C ILE A 5 -13.97 -15.59 4.42
N PHE A 6 -14.87 -14.90 3.73
CA PHE A 6 -15.01 -15.04 2.29
C PHE A 6 -14.23 -13.92 1.60
N HIS A 7 -13.13 -14.30 0.94
CA HIS A 7 -12.34 -13.41 0.10
C HIS A 7 -12.62 -13.67 -1.39
N GLY A 8 -12.60 -14.95 -1.80
CA GLY A 8 -12.91 -15.36 -3.17
C GLY A 8 -11.80 -15.14 -4.20
N TYR A 9 -10.64 -14.60 -3.80
CA TYR A 9 -9.46 -14.34 -4.64
C TYR A 9 -8.18 -14.93 -4.01
N LEU A 10 -7.02 -14.68 -4.61
CA LEU A 10 -5.71 -15.09 -4.07
C LEU A 10 -5.37 -14.38 -2.73
N LEU A 11 -4.28 -14.80 -2.09
CA LEU A 11 -3.80 -14.23 -0.82
C LEU A 11 -2.47 -13.48 -0.94
N GLY A 12 -1.95 -13.30 -2.16
CA GLY A 12 -0.81 -12.44 -2.49
C GLY A 12 -1.10 -11.43 -3.60
N GLY A 13 -0.17 -10.50 -3.84
CA GLY A 13 -0.25 -9.52 -4.93
C GLY A 13 -1.03 -8.26 -4.56
N THR A 14 -2.33 -8.21 -4.86
CA THR A 14 -3.14 -6.99 -4.71
C THR A 14 -3.42 -6.64 -3.23
N GLY A 15 -3.81 -5.39 -2.97
CA GLY A 15 -4.04 -4.91 -1.59
C GLY A 15 -5.12 -5.67 -0.82
N SER A 16 -6.21 -6.11 -1.45
CA SER A 16 -7.25 -6.90 -0.77
C SER A 16 -6.80 -8.33 -0.46
N ASN A 17 -5.92 -8.90 -1.30
CA ASN A 17 -5.32 -10.22 -1.09
C ASN A 17 -4.40 -10.19 0.14
N VAL A 18 -3.47 -9.22 0.16
CA VAL A 18 -2.54 -9.02 1.29
C VAL A 18 -3.30 -8.69 2.58
N TYR A 19 -4.39 -7.90 2.50
CA TYR A 19 -5.25 -7.62 3.66
C TYR A 19 -5.81 -8.89 4.28
N ASN A 20 -6.35 -9.81 3.47
CA ASN A 20 -6.97 -11.02 3.99
C ASN A 20 -5.94 -12.03 4.52
N ALA A 21 -4.77 -12.13 3.89
CA ALA A 21 -3.67 -12.94 4.41
C ALA A 21 -3.23 -12.47 5.79
N ASN A 22 -2.97 -11.17 5.95
CA ASN A 22 -2.52 -10.61 7.23
C ASN A 22 -3.61 -10.62 8.30
N LEU A 23 -4.86 -10.36 7.92
CA LEU A 23 -6.01 -10.46 8.83
C LEU A 23 -6.18 -11.89 9.34
N ALA A 24 -6.12 -12.89 8.47
CA ALA A 24 -6.23 -14.30 8.86
C ALA A 24 -5.08 -14.71 9.80
N ALA A 25 -3.85 -14.30 9.49
CA ALA A 25 -2.69 -14.53 10.34
C ALA A 25 -2.86 -13.89 11.73
N ALA A 26 -3.38 -12.65 11.80
CA ALA A 26 -3.60 -11.95 13.06
C ALA A 26 -4.74 -12.55 13.88
N LEU A 27 -5.86 -12.93 13.25
CA LEU A 27 -6.95 -13.65 13.93
C LEU A 27 -6.44 -14.95 14.54
N ARG A 28 -5.61 -15.71 13.81
CA ARG A 28 -4.94 -16.92 14.33
C ARG A 28 -4.05 -16.60 15.52
N ARG A 29 -3.20 -15.56 15.46
CA ARG A 29 -2.34 -15.14 16.59
C ARG A 29 -3.14 -14.74 17.84
N LEU A 30 -4.32 -14.15 17.64
CA LEU A 30 -5.27 -13.82 18.71
C LEU A 30 -6.02 -15.05 19.27
N GLY A 31 -5.73 -16.25 18.77
CA GLY A 31 -6.33 -17.51 19.24
C GLY A 31 -7.69 -17.83 18.65
N HIS A 32 -8.10 -17.16 17.57
CA HIS A 32 -9.31 -17.52 16.82
C HIS A 32 -9.04 -18.70 15.89
N GLU A 33 -10.10 -19.47 15.64
CA GLU A 33 -10.13 -20.46 14.56
C GLU A 33 -10.62 -19.76 13.29
N VAL A 34 -9.87 -19.88 12.20
CA VAL A 34 -10.08 -19.12 10.96
C VAL A 34 -10.39 -20.06 9.81
N HIS A 35 -11.49 -19.80 9.10
CA HIS A 35 -11.90 -20.55 7.91
C HIS A 35 -11.93 -19.59 6.72
N LEU A 36 -10.91 -19.65 5.88
CA LEU A 36 -10.66 -18.68 4.82
C LEU A 36 -10.99 -19.28 3.45
N LEU A 37 -12.08 -18.80 2.82
CA LEU A 37 -12.44 -19.17 1.45
C LEU A 37 -11.77 -18.21 0.47
N SER A 38 -10.86 -18.75 -0.34
CA SER A 38 -10.00 -18.01 -1.27
C SER A 38 -9.77 -18.84 -2.54
N GLN A 39 -9.06 -18.29 -3.53
CA GLN A 39 -8.58 -19.04 -4.69
C GLN A 39 -7.08 -19.32 -4.63
N GLU A 40 -6.48 -19.19 -3.44
CA GLU A 40 -5.05 -19.46 -3.23
C GLU A 40 -4.70 -20.88 -3.65
N ARG A 41 -3.65 -21.02 -4.48
CA ARG A 41 -3.25 -22.30 -5.08
C ARG A 41 -2.17 -23.01 -4.31
N ALA A 42 -1.34 -22.25 -3.61
CA ALA A 42 -0.25 -22.78 -2.80
C ALA A 42 -0.45 -22.41 -1.32
N PRO A 43 -1.57 -22.78 -0.68
CA PRO A 43 -1.84 -22.46 0.72
C PRO A 43 -0.76 -23.00 1.66
N GLU A 44 -0.04 -24.05 1.26
CA GLU A 44 1.10 -24.60 1.99
C GLU A 44 2.30 -23.66 2.08
N ARG A 45 2.42 -22.66 1.19
CA ARG A 45 3.47 -21.64 1.29
C ARG A 45 3.18 -20.57 2.33
N LEU A 46 1.93 -20.50 2.82
CA LEU A 46 1.51 -19.52 3.80
C LEU A 46 1.75 -20.05 5.22
N PRO A 47 2.59 -19.40 6.04
CA PRO A 47 3.00 -19.92 7.35
C PRO A 47 1.87 -19.92 8.37
N PHE A 48 0.80 -19.15 8.15
CA PHE A 48 -0.36 -19.10 9.03
C PHE A 48 -1.42 -20.15 8.69
N VAL A 49 -1.26 -20.92 7.60
CA VAL A 49 -2.24 -21.93 7.16
C VAL A 49 -1.85 -23.31 7.69
N ASP A 50 -2.65 -23.82 8.63
CA ASP A 50 -2.40 -25.10 9.31
C ASP A 50 -3.04 -26.29 8.57
N ALA A 51 -4.13 -26.05 7.84
CA ALA A 51 -4.79 -27.03 6.98
C ALA A 51 -5.36 -26.36 5.72
N TYR A 52 -5.62 -27.13 4.67
CA TYR A 52 -6.28 -26.62 3.47
C TYR A 52 -7.22 -27.65 2.85
N GLY A 53 -8.20 -27.18 2.08
CA GLY A 53 -9.19 -28.05 1.46
C GLY A 53 -9.69 -27.62 0.09
N ASP A 54 -10.05 -28.63 -0.69
CA ASP A 54 -10.50 -28.54 -2.08
C ASP A 54 -11.75 -29.41 -2.30
N TRP A 55 -12.61 -29.03 -3.24
CA TRP A 55 -13.73 -29.87 -3.66
C TRP A 55 -13.34 -30.73 -4.86
N ASP A 56 -12.84 -31.94 -4.58
CA ASP A 56 -12.50 -32.95 -5.58
C ASP A 56 -13.72 -33.85 -5.84
N GLY A 57 -14.18 -33.93 -7.09
CA GLY A 57 -15.38 -34.69 -7.45
C GLY A 57 -16.68 -34.20 -6.77
N GLY A 58 -16.69 -32.97 -6.25
CA GLY A 58 -17.83 -32.38 -5.55
C GLY A 58 -17.88 -32.61 -4.05
N ALA A 59 -16.91 -33.32 -3.47
CA ALA A 59 -16.79 -33.50 -2.02
C ALA A 59 -15.56 -32.77 -1.47
N LEU A 60 -15.70 -32.12 -0.32
CA LEU A 60 -14.59 -31.46 0.35
C LEU A 60 -13.56 -32.49 0.84
N ARG A 61 -12.30 -32.35 0.39
CA ARG A 61 -11.13 -33.05 0.94
C ARG A 61 -10.27 -32.08 1.72
N LEU A 62 -9.88 -32.46 2.94
CA LEU A 62 -9.00 -31.67 3.81
C LEU A 62 -7.63 -32.32 3.92
N THR A 63 -6.60 -31.48 3.91
CA THR A 63 -5.21 -31.86 4.18
C THR A 63 -4.70 -31.04 5.36
N THR A 64 -4.33 -31.72 6.46
CA THR A 64 -3.70 -31.10 7.62
C THR A 64 -2.20 -31.04 7.45
N ARG A 65 -1.61 -29.87 7.70
CA ARG A 65 -0.16 -29.66 7.70
C ARG A 65 0.42 -29.58 9.10
N VAL A 66 -0.28 -28.86 9.99
CA VAL A 66 0.19 -28.55 11.34
C VAL A 66 -0.96 -28.75 12.33
N GLU A 67 -0.67 -29.40 13.45
CA GLU A 67 -1.59 -29.53 14.59
C GLU A 67 -1.09 -28.70 15.79
N PRO A 68 -1.97 -28.08 16.59
CA PRO A 68 -3.42 -28.04 16.41
C PRO A 68 -3.85 -27.11 15.25
N VAL A 69 -4.83 -27.53 14.45
CA VAL A 69 -5.39 -26.68 13.38
C VAL A 69 -6.07 -25.44 13.97
N ARG A 70 -5.65 -24.25 13.51
CA ARG A 70 -6.26 -22.97 13.86
C ARG A 70 -6.66 -22.14 12.64
N CYS A 71 -6.04 -22.37 11.48
CA CYS A 71 -6.46 -21.75 10.23
C CYS A 71 -6.57 -22.80 9.13
N THR A 72 -7.75 -22.86 8.50
CA THR A 72 -8.01 -23.69 7.32
C THR A 72 -8.31 -22.81 6.11
N ALA A 73 -7.53 -22.97 5.04
CA ALA A 73 -7.79 -22.33 3.76
C ALA A 73 -8.59 -23.26 2.83
N TYR A 74 -9.69 -22.77 2.27
CA TYR A 74 -10.55 -23.53 1.38
C TYR A 74 -10.50 -22.91 0.00
N ARG A 75 -10.37 -23.75 -1.04
CA ARG A 75 -10.47 -23.34 -2.44
C ARG A 75 -11.75 -23.91 -3.06
N PRO A 76 -12.83 -23.11 -3.12
CA PRO A 76 -14.06 -23.49 -3.83
C PRO A 76 -13.77 -23.86 -5.28
N ALA A 77 -14.36 -24.95 -5.76
CA ALA A 77 -14.24 -25.38 -7.14
C ALA A 77 -14.98 -24.41 -8.07
N LEU A 78 -14.24 -23.72 -8.93
CA LEU A 78 -14.77 -22.87 -9.98
C LEU A 78 -14.69 -23.59 -11.33
N ALA A 79 -15.62 -23.27 -12.25
CA ALA A 79 -15.64 -23.82 -13.61
C ALA A 79 -14.59 -23.16 -14.52
N GLY A 80 -13.35 -22.99 -14.05
CA GLY A 80 -12.23 -22.40 -14.80
C GLY A 80 -12.27 -20.87 -14.97
N LEU A 81 -13.33 -20.20 -14.50
CA LEU A 81 -13.54 -18.76 -14.62
C LEU A 81 -13.55 -18.08 -13.24
N LEU A 82 -12.71 -17.05 -13.08
CA LEU A 82 -12.65 -16.16 -11.92
C LEU A 82 -13.12 -14.74 -12.30
N PRO A 83 -14.31 -14.32 -11.87
CA PRO A 83 -14.75 -12.94 -12.06
C PRO A 83 -13.94 -11.96 -11.21
N VAL A 84 -13.35 -10.93 -11.83
CA VAL A 84 -12.51 -9.91 -11.18
C VAL A 84 -13.08 -8.49 -11.36
N TYR A 85 -12.59 -7.50 -10.62
CA TYR A 85 -13.05 -6.10 -10.78
C TYR A 85 -12.19 -5.31 -11.77
N VAL A 86 -10.92 -5.68 -11.90
CA VAL A 86 -9.94 -5.08 -12.79
C VAL A 86 -9.29 -6.24 -13.53
N ALA A 87 -9.11 -6.09 -14.85
CA ALA A 87 -8.47 -7.10 -15.67
C ALA A 87 -7.06 -7.40 -15.14
N ASP A 88 -6.77 -8.68 -14.93
CA ASP A 88 -5.53 -9.14 -14.32
C ASP A 88 -5.27 -10.60 -14.74
N ARG A 89 -4.02 -11.07 -14.61
CA ARG A 89 -3.63 -12.43 -15.01
C ARG A 89 -3.36 -13.28 -13.78
N TYR A 90 -4.01 -14.44 -13.73
CA TYR A 90 -3.85 -15.42 -12.65
C TYR A 90 -3.41 -16.75 -13.23
N GLU A 91 -2.40 -17.36 -12.61
CA GLU A 91 -1.91 -18.66 -13.07
C GLU A 91 -3.01 -19.73 -12.98
N GLY A 92 -3.20 -20.47 -14.07
CA GLY A 92 -4.09 -21.63 -14.14
C GLY A 92 -5.60 -21.34 -14.03
N ILE A 93 -6.04 -20.08 -14.08
CA ILE A 93 -7.48 -19.72 -14.12
C ILE A 93 -7.71 -18.54 -15.06
N GLU A 94 -8.78 -18.62 -15.84
CA GLU A 94 -9.20 -17.50 -16.67
C GLU A 94 -9.84 -16.43 -15.79
N ALA A 95 -9.29 -15.22 -15.77
CA ALA A 95 -9.86 -14.11 -15.02
C ALA A 95 -10.45 -13.07 -15.96
N ARG A 96 -11.73 -12.74 -15.76
CA ARG A 96 -12.46 -11.75 -16.56
C ARG A 96 -13.17 -10.71 -15.70
N PRO A 97 -13.16 -9.42 -16.07
CA PRO A 97 -13.89 -8.39 -15.35
C PRO A 97 -15.39 -8.68 -15.28
N TYR A 98 -16.02 -8.50 -14.12
CA TYR A 98 -17.48 -8.69 -13.93
C TYR A 98 -18.37 -8.12 -15.05
N PRO A 99 -18.12 -6.88 -15.55
CA PRO A 99 -18.92 -6.32 -16.65
C PRO A 99 -18.88 -7.15 -17.94
N ASP A 100 -17.80 -7.88 -18.18
CA ASP A 100 -17.56 -8.66 -19.41
C ASP A 100 -18.14 -10.07 -19.36
N LEU A 101 -18.67 -10.48 -18.20
CA LEU A 101 -19.33 -11.78 -18.04
C LEU A 101 -20.82 -11.66 -18.37
N SER A 102 -21.45 -12.76 -18.77
CA SER A 102 -22.91 -12.92 -18.80
C SER A 102 -23.51 -13.10 -17.40
N ASP A 103 -24.81 -12.83 -17.25
CA ASP A 103 -25.50 -13.04 -15.96
C ASP A 103 -25.48 -14.50 -15.51
N ALA A 104 -25.52 -15.44 -16.46
CA ALA A 104 -25.40 -16.87 -16.17
C ALA A 104 -24.03 -17.24 -15.61
N GLU A 105 -22.94 -16.66 -16.14
CA GLU A 105 -21.59 -16.89 -15.61
C GLU A 105 -21.42 -16.28 -14.22
N VAL A 106 -21.96 -15.08 -13.99
CA VAL A 106 -21.94 -14.43 -12.66
C VAL A 106 -22.73 -15.26 -11.64
N GLU A 107 -23.94 -15.71 -11.99
CA GLU A 107 -24.77 -16.51 -11.10
C GLU A 107 -24.14 -17.89 -10.85
N ALA A 108 -23.50 -18.51 -11.84
CA ALA A 108 -22.77 -19.77 -11.65
C ALA A 108 -21.61 -19.61 -10.65
N TYR A 109 -20.86 -18.51 -10.74
CA TYR A 109 -19.82 -18.19 -9.75
C TYR A 109 -20.42 -18.00 -8.34
N VAL A 110 -21.52 -17.25 -8.23
CA VAL A 110 -22.19 -17.03 -6.94
C VAL A 110 -22.67 -18.35 -6.35
N GLU A 111 -23.37 -19.20 -7.11
CA GLU A 111 -23.91 -20.47 -6.62
C GLU A 111 -22.83 -21.50 -6.28
N ALA A 112 -21.72 -21.54 -7.01
CA ALA A 112 -20.56 -22.37 -6.63
C ALA A 112 -20.03 -21.98 -5.25
N ASN A 113 -19.86 -20.68 -5.00
CA ASN A 113 -19.36 -20.18 -3.73
C ASN A 113 -20.40 -20.26 -2.60
N VAL A 114 -21.70 -20.07 -2.88
CA VAL A 114 -22.77 -20.25 -1.89
C VAL A 114 -22.79 -21.69 -1.37
N ARG A 115 -22.63 -22.68 -2.25
CA ARG A 115 -22.53 -24.09 -1.86
C ARG A 115 -21.31 -24.34 -0.97
N ALA A 116 -20.14 -23.88 -1.39
CA ALA A 116 -18.90 -24.05 -0.61
C ALA A 116 -18.99 -23.38 0.78
N VAL A 117 -19.50 -22.15 0.86
CA VAL A 117 -19.68 -21.44 2.14
C VAL A 117 -20.68 -22.17 3.03
N ARG A 118 -21.79 -22.70 2.49
CA ARG A 118 -22.77 -23.48 3.27
C ARG A 118 -22.15 -24.74 3.85
N GLU A 119 -21.46 -25.53 3.02
CA GLU A 119 -20.85 -26.78 3.47
C GLU A 119 -19.77 -26.54 4.55
N VAL A 120 -18.92 -25.51 4.38
CA VAL A 120 -17.96 -25.11 5.41
C VAL A 120 -18.68 -24.65 6.67
N ALA A 121 -19.74 -23.83 6.57
CA ALA A 121 -20.48 -23.34 7.72
C ALA A 121 -21.20 -24.46 8.48
N GLU A 122 -21.70 -25.48 7.78
CA GLU A 122 -22.28 -26.68 8.39
C GLU A 122 -21.22 -27.47 9.17
N LEU A 123 -20.03 -27.63 8.59
CA LEU A 123 -18.91 -28.32 9.21
C LEU A 123 -18.38 -27.62 10.47
N VAL A 124 -18.18 -26.30 10.41
CA VAL A 124 -17.40 -25.58 11.42
C VAL A 124 -18.27 -24.73 12.35
N GLN A 125 -19.51 -24.42 11.97
CA GLN A 125 -20.46 -23.59 12.71
C GLN A 125 -19.84 -22.24 13.13
N PRO A 126 -19.48 -21.35 12.20
CA PRO A 126 -18.76 -20.12 12.50
C PRO A 126 -19.58 -19.19 13.39
N ASP A 127 -18.92 -18.51 14.34
CA ASP A 127 -19.57 -17.58 15.26
C ASP A 127 -19.85 -16.23 14.57
N VAL A 128 -18.95 -15.83 13.66
CA VAL A 128 -19.04 -14.60 12.85
C VAL A 128 -18.44 -14.83 11.47
N ALA A 129 -18.79 -13.99 10.51
CA ALA A 129 -18.16 -13.99 9.19
C ALA A 129 -17.74 -12.59 8.69
N LEU A 130 -16.85 -12.57 7.69
CA LEU A 130 -16.43 -11.37 6.97
C LEU A 130 -16.57 -11.62 5.46
N ALA A 131 -17.31 -10.75 4.77
CA ALA A 131 -17.27 -10.65 3.33
C ALA A 131 -16.32 -9.53 2.89
N ASN A 132 -15.55 -9.78 1.83
CA ASN A 132 -14.73 -8.77 1.18
C ASN A 132 -15.41 -8.21 -0.06
N HIS A 133 -15.05 -6.97 -0.40
CA HIS A 133 -15.56 -6.20 -1.52
C HIS A 133 -17.07 -5.89 -1.41
N LEU A 134 -17.59 -5.06 -2.32
CA LEU A 134 -19.00 -4.66 -2.32
C LEU A 134 -19.91 -5.73 -2.96
N VAL A 135 -19.38 -6.42 -3.96
CA VAL A 135 -19.99 -7.53 -4.71
C VAL A 135 -18.88 -8.48 -5.10
N MET A 136 -19.02 -9.78 -5.27
CA MET A 136 -20.20 -10.58 -4.92
C MET A 136 -20.09 -11.24 -3.54
N GLY A 137 -18.98 -11.07 -2.81
CA GLY A 137 -18.78 -11.66 -1.49
C GLY A 137 -19.93 -11.44 -0.51
N PRO A 138 -20.40 -10.20 -0.31
CA PRO A 138 -21.54 -9.95 0.58
C PRO A 138 -22.84 -10.64 0.14
N LEU A 139 -23.10 -10.72 -1.17
CA LEU A 139 -24.24 -11.45 -1.71
C LEU A 139 -24.13 -12.94 -1.40
N ILE A 140 -22.95 -13.53 -1.61
CA ILE A 140 -22.65 -14.95 -1.32
C ILE A 140 -22.91 -15.25 0.16
N LEU A 141 -22.34 -14.45 1.08
CA LEU A 141 -22.58 -14.65 2.51
C LEU A 141 -24.06 -14.47 2.87
N SER A 142 -24.75 -13.46 2.33
CA SER A 142 -26.17 -13.26 2.60
C SER A 142 -27.06 -14.44 2.19
N ARG A 143 -26.70 -15.15 1.10
CA ARG A 143 -27.41 -16.35 0.63
C ARG A 143 -27.01 -17.60 1.40
N ALA A 144 -25.73 -17.72 1.77
CA ALA A 144 -25.18 -18.92 2.40
C ALA A 144 -25.42 -18.96 3.91
N LEU A 145 -25.40 -17.81 4.58
CA LEU A 145 -25.34 -17.70 6.04
C LEU A 145 -26.54 -16.92 6.61
N PRO A 146 -27.77 -17.45 6.57
CA PRO A 146 -28.95 -16.72 7.02
C PRO A 146 -28.98 -16.42 8.52
N ARG A 147 -28.12 -17.07 9.32
CA ARG A 147 -28.09 -16.95 10.79
C ARG A 147 -26.75 -16.49 11.36
N VAL A 148 -25.66 -16.57 10.59
CA VAL A 148 -24.33 -16.18 11.08
C VAL A 148 -24.16 -14.68 10.84
N PRO A 149 -23.90 -13.88 11.87
CA PRO A 149 -23.72 -12.45 11.71
C PRO A 149 -22.40 -12.16 10.98
N TYR A 150 -22.42 -11.22 10.05
CA TYR A 150 -21.24 -10.87 9.26
C TYR A 150 -21.04 -9.37 9.09
N ALA A 151 -19.78 -8.99 8.86
CA ALA A 151 -19.39 -7.66 8.40
C ALA A 151 -18.99 -7.68 6.92
N VAL A 152 -18.97 -6.49 6.31
CA VAL A 152 -18.48 -6.29 4.94
C VAL A 152 -17.28 -5.34 4.97
N LYS A 153 -16.16 -5.74 4.38
CA LYS A 153 -14.98 -4.88 4.17
C LYS A 153 -14.94 -4.38 2.73
N ILE A 154 -15.05 -3.07 2.55
CA ILE A 154 -14.99 -2.39 1.25
C ILE A 154 -13.54 -2.03 0.93
N HIS A 155 -13.05 -2.50 -0.23
CA HIS A 155 -11.70 -2.24 -0.77
C HIS A 155 -11.66 -1.19 -1.90
N GLY A 156 -12.81 -0.66 -2.32
CA GLY A 156 -12.93 0.37 -3.37
C GLY A 156 -13.05 -0.18 -4.79
N SER A 157 -12.27 -1.20 -5.19
CA SER A 157 -12.25 -1.71 -6.57
C SER A 157 -13.62 -2.13 -7.10
N ALA A 158 -14.36 -2.93 -6.34
CA ALA A 158 -15.71 -3.37 -6.70
C ALA A 158 -16.73 -2.21 -6.79
N LEU A 159 -16.54 -1.18 -5.97
CA LEU A 159 -17.38 0.01 -5.98
C LEU A 159 -17.13 0.83 -7.24
N GLU A 160 -15.86 1.15 -7.52
CA GLU A 160 -15.46 2.08 -8.57
C GLU A 160 -15.48 1.47 -9.98
N TYR A 161 -15.15 0.19 -10.14
CA TYR A 161 -15.00 -0.44 -11.45
C TYR A 161 -16.15 -1.39 -11.82
N THR A 162 -17.12 -1.61 -10.93
CA THR A 162 -18.22 -2.56 -11.19
C THR A 162 -19.58 -1.98 -10.80
N VAL A 163 -19.79 -1.65 -9.52
CA VAL A 163 -21.13 -1.24 -9.06
C VAL A 163 -21.51 0.16 -9.54
N ALA A 164 -20.62 1.15 -9.36
CA ALA A 164 -20.93 2.53 -9.75
C ALA A 164 -21.02 2.74 -11.28
N PRO A 165 -20.19 2.10 -12.13
CA PRO A 165 -20.31 2.23 -13.58
C PRO A 165 -21.46 1.41 -14.20
N HIS A 166 -21.91 0.34 -13.55
CA HIS A 166 -22.95 -0.57 -14.05
C HIS A 166 -24.06 -0.82 -13.02
N PRO A 167 -24.74 0.25 -12.54
CA PRO A 167 -25.72 0.15 -11.46
C PRO A 167 -26.94 -0.69 -11.83
N GLU A 168 -27.35 -0.71 -13.09
CA GLU A 168 -28.47 -1.50 -13.61
C GLU A 168 -28.30 -3.01 -13.37
N ARG A 169 -27.05 -3.47 -13.28
CA ARG A 169 -26.71 -4.89 -13.19
C ARG A 169 -26.27 -5.32 -11.79
N PHE A 170 -25.46 -4.50 -11.10
CA PHE A 170 -24.82 -4.91 -9.84
C PHE A 170 -25.35 -4.22 -8.59
N LEU A 171 -26.10 -3.12 -8.70
CA LEU A 171 -26.57 -2.37 -7.53
C LEU A 171 -27.52 -3.19 -6.64
N ALA A 172 -28.40 -3.99 -7.24
CA ALA A 172 -29.32 -4.84 -6.48
C ALA A 172 -28.57 -5.90 -5.66
N ALA A 173 -27.53 -6.52 -6.23
CA ALA A 173 -26.67 -7.47 -5.53
C ALA A 173 -25.89 -6.80 -4.39
N ALA A 174 -25.34 -5.61 -4.64
CA ALA A 174 -24.62 -4.81 -3.64
C ALA A 174 -25.53 -4.46 -2.45
N ARG A 175 -26.73 -3.91 -2.71
CA ARG A 175 -27.73 -3.56 -1.69
C ARG A 175 -28.13 -4.77 -0.86
N ARG A 176 -28.45 -5.89 -1.51
CA ARG A 176 -28.83 -7.13 -0.81
C ARG A 176 -27.71 -7.63 0.11
N GLY A 177 -26.48 -7.67 -0.40
CA GLY A 177 -25.33 -8.13 0.37
C GLY A 177 -24.98 -7.23 1.55
N VAL A 178 -25.10 -5.91 1.40
CA VAL A 178 -24.85 -4.93 2.47
C VAL A 178 -25.98 -4.90 3.50
N SER A 179 -27.23 -5.02 3.06
CA SER A 179 -28.41 -4.99 3.95
C SER A 179 -28.32 -6.07 5.04
N GLY A 180 -27.87 -7.28 4.69
CA GLY A 180 -27.70 -8.38 5.66
C GLY A 180 -26.53 -8.24 6.62
N ALA A 181 -25.62 -7.28 6.41
CA ALA A 181 -24.43 -7.10 7.24
C ALA A 181 -24.72 -6.32 8.53
N ARG A 182 -24.06 -6.71 9.63
CA ARG A 182 -24.13 -6.01 10.93
C ARG A 182 -23.28 -4.74 10.97
N GLY A 183 -22.20 -4.70 10.19
CA GLY A 183 -21.30 -3.56 10.08
C GLY A 183 -20.62 -3.51 8.72
N VAL A 184 -20.30 -2.30 8.27
CA VAL A 184 -19.58 -2.05 7.01
C VAL A 184 -18.29 -1.30 7.32
N LEU A 185 -17.17 -1.88 6.92
CA LEU A 185 -15.82 -1.34 7.15
C LEU A 185 -15.28 -0.72 5.87
N VAL A 186 -14.83 0.52 5.95
CA VAL A 186 -14.20 1.28 4.86
C VAL A 186 -12.76 1.65 5.22
N GLY A 187 -11.91 1.87 4.20
CA GLY A 187 -10.53 2.32 4.40
C GLY A 187 -10.39 3.80 4.75
N SER A 188 -11.33 4.62 4.28
CA SER A 188 -11.34 6.08 4.48
C SER A 188 -12.76 6.63 4.37
N ARG A 189 -12.91 7.89 4.80
CA ARG A 189 -14.09 8.73 4.58
C ARG A 189 -14.42 8.90 3.10
N HIS A 190 -13.41 9.05 2.24
CA HIS A 190 -13.64 9.15 0.80
C HIS A 190 -14.37 7.91 0.26
N THR A 191 -13.90 6.70 0.63
CA THR A 191 -14.60 5.46 0.26
C THR A 191 -16.00 5.36 0.89
N ALA A 192 -16.19 5.87 2.11
CA ALA A 192 -17.51 5.91 2.76
C ALA A 192 -18.50 6.77 1.97
N GLU A 193 -18.11 7.99 1.61
CA GLU A 193 -18.97 8.92 0.86
C GLU A 193 -19.32 8.33 -0.52
N ARG A 194 -18.31 7.83 -1.25
CA ARG A 194 -18.53 7.14 -2.54
C ARG A 194 -19.50 5.97 -2.40
N LEU A 195 -19.38 5.19 -1.32
CA LEU A 195 -20.27 4.08 -1.02
C LEU A 195 -21.70 4.57 -0.77
N TRP A 196 -21.89 5.57 0.08
CA TRP A 196 -23.21 6.12 0.41
C TRP A 196 -23.89 6.73 -0.80
N ASP A 197 -23.15 7.49 -1.62
CA ASP A 197 -23.66 8.09 -2.85
C ASP A 197 -24.08 7.03 -3.87
N THR A 198 -23.36 5.91 -3.94
CA THR A 198 -23.65 4.83 -4.89
C THR A 198 -24.85 3.99 -4.44
N LEU A 199 -24.93 3.61 -3.16
CA LEU A 199 -25.99 2.75 -2.65
C LEU A 199 -27.27 3.49 -2.30
N GLN A 200 -27.18 4.76 -1.88
CA GLN A 200 -28.30 5.60 -1.48
C GLN A 200 -29.22 4.93 -0.42
N GLU A 201 -28.63 4.16 0.49
CA GLU A 201 -29.34 3.48 1.59
C GLU A 201 -29.28 4.34 2.87
N PRO A 202 -30.42 4.83 3.41
CA PRO A 202 -30.42 5.73 4.57
C PRO A 202 -29.84 5.13 5.85
N ASP A 203 -29.88 3.80 5.99
CA ASP A 203 -29.38 3.08 7.17
C ASP A 203 -27.89 2.68 7.07
N LEU A 204 -27.23 3.01 5.97
CA LEU A 204 -25.84 2.64 5.70
C LEU A 204 -24.82 3.54 6.43
N PRO A 205 -24.92 4.88 6.41
CA PRO A 205 -24.01 5.74 7.18
C PRO A 205 -23.87 5.37 8.66
N PRO A 206 -24.95 5.14 9.45
CA PRO A 206 -24.82 4.77 10.86
C PRO A 206 -24.21 3.38 11.08
N ARG A 207 -24.22 2.50 10.07
CA ARG A 207 -23.57 1.17 10.10
C ARG A 207 -22.13 1.16 9.57
N THR A 208 -21.67 2.28 9.02
CA THR A 208 -20.34 2.40 8.40
C THR A 208 -19.30 2.80 9.45
N ARG A 209 -18.17 2.11 9.49
CA ARG A 209 -17.03 2.37 10.37
C ARG A 209 -15.71 2.36 9.61
N LEU A 210 -14.72 3.06 10.13
CA LEU A 210 -13.35 2.91 9.64
C LEU A 210 -12.84 1.53 10.05
N GLY A 211 -12.30 0.82 9.08
CA GLY A 211 -11.54 -0.41 9.29
C GLY A 211 -10.39 -0.43 8.31
N PRO A 212 -9.40 0.46 8.41
CA PRO A 212 -8.28 0.52 7.49
C PRO A 212 -7.43 -0.76 7.53
N PRO A 213 -6.54 -0.98 6.55
CA PRO A 213 -5.56 -2.06 6.63
C PRO A 213 -4.61 -1.86 7.83
N GLY A 214 -4.02 -2.96 8.30
CA GLY A 214 -3.08 -2.95 9.41
C GLY A 214 -1.62 -2.81 8.98
N VAL A 215 -0.77 -2.55 9.97
CA VAL A 215 0.69 -2.52 9.92
C VAL A 215 1.21 -3.72 10.71
N ASP A 216 2.24 -4.38 10.20
CA ASP A 216 2.98 -5.39 10.96
C ASP A 216 3.91 -4.70 11.97
N VAL A 217 3.33 -4.29 13.10
CA VAL A 217 4.03 -3.55 14.16
C VAL A 217 5.07 -4.38 14.92
N GLY A 218 5.17 -5.68 14.64
CA GLY A 218 6.27 -6.52 15.14
C GLY A 218 7.52 -6.35 14.28
N SER A 219 7.36 -6.24 12.97
CA SER A 219 8.45 -6.03 12.02
C SER A 219 8.80 -4.55 11.84
N PHE A 220 7.78 -3.71 11.70
CA PHE A 220 7.89 -2.25 11.64
C PHE A 220 7.82 -1.70 13.07
N ALA A 221 8.99 -1.52 13.68
CA ALA A 221 9.13 -1.10 15.06
C ALA A 221 10.23 -0.05 15.18
N PRO A 222 10.14 0.87 16.15
CA PRO A 222 11.19 1.85 16.36
C PRO A 222 12.48 1.14 16.79
N ARG A 223 13.62 1.65 16.32
CA ARG A 223 14.94 1.18 16.70
C ARG A 223 15.75 2.36 17.21
N GLU A 224 16.53 2.13 18.26
CA GLU A 224 17.56 3.07 18.68
C GLU A 224 18.55 3.32 17.53
N PRO A 225 19.19 4.50 17.45
CA PRO A 225 20.03 4.87 16.31
C PRO A 225 21.10 3.83 15.92
N LEU A 226 21.73 3.17 16.90
CA LEU A 226 22.70 2.10 16.65
C LEU A 226 22.05 0.84 16.06
N ALA A 227 20.87 0.46 16.56
CA ALA A 227 20.12 -0.69 16.07
C ALA A 227 19.50 -0.43 14.69
N ALA A 228 19.09 0.81 14.40
CA ALA A 228 18.65 1.22 13.06
C ALA A 228 19.78 1.09 12.04
N ARG A 229 21.01 1.50 12.41
CA ARG A 229 22.21 1.32 11.56
C ARG A 229 22.59 -0.13 11.35
N ALA A 230 22.50 -0.94 12.40
CA ALA A 230 22.72 -2.38 12.28
C ALA A 230 21.69 -3.00 11.31
N GLY A 231 20.42 -2.62 11.41
CA GLY A 231 19.37 -3.03 10.47
C GLY A 231 19.67 -2.64 9.03
N LEU A 232 20.07 -1.39 8.80
CA LEU A 232 20.45 -0.94 7.45
C LEU A 232 21.65 -1.73 6.89
N ARG A 233 22.62 -2.09 7.74
CA ARG A 233 23.74 -2.95 7.36
C ARG A 233 23.28 -4.36 7.02
N GLU A 234 22.41 -4.95 7.85
CA GLU A 234 21.81 -6.27 7.57
C GLU A 234 21.05 -6.28 6.25
N LEU A 235 20.34 -5.20 5.92
CA LEU A 235 19.68 -5.04 4.62
C LEU A 235 20.69 -5.03 3.47
N VAL A 236 21.74 -4.21 3.56
CA VAL A 236 22.83 -4.14 2.57
C VAL A 236 23.47 -5.52 2.39
N ASP A 237 23.79 -6.21 3.48
CA ASP A 237 24.39 -7.55 3.44
C ASP A 237 23.45 -8.60 2.83
N ARG A 238 22.13 -8.51 3.07
CA ARG A 238 21.14 -9.38 2.43
C ARG A 238 21.10 -9.17 0.92
N ILE A 239 21.03 -7.92 0.47
CA ILE A 239 21.00 -7.59 -0.95
C ILE A 239 22.28 -8.08 -1.64
N ALA A 240 23.44 -7.86 -1.02
CA ALA A 240 24.73 -8.36 -1.54
C ALA A 240 24.75 -9.88 -1.69
N ARG A 241 24.28 -10.63 -0.68
CA ARG A 241 24.16 -12.09 -0.78
C ARG A 241 23.23 -12.53 -1.90
N THR A 242 22.08 -11.87 -2.07
CA THR A 242 21.15 -12.17 -3.17
C THR A 242 21.81 -11.97 -4.54
N ILE A 243 22.64 -10.94 -4.70
CA ILE A 243 23.41 -10.73 -5.92
C ILE A 243 24.41 -11.87 -6.16
N GLU A 244 25.18 -12.25 -5.13
CA GLU A 244 26.16 -13.35 -5.23
C GLU A 244 25.50 -14.69 -5.57
N GLU A 245 24.35 -14.98 -4.96
CA GLU A 245 23.55 -16.17 -5.26
C GLU A 245 23.05 -16.17 -6.71
N ASN A 246 22.53 -15.03 -7.19
CA ASN A 246 22.08 -14.89 -8.58
C ASN A 246 23.23 -15.02 -9.58
N ASP A 247 24.38 -14.37 -9.33
CA ASP A 247 25.57 -14.47 -10.17
C ASP A 247 26.08 -15.91 -10.28
N THR A 248 26.02 -16.66 -9.17
CA THR A 248 26.39 -18.08 -9.13
C THR A 248 25.45 -18.93 -9.96
N ILE A 249 24.15 -18.67 -9.90
CA ILE A 249 23.12 -19.36 -10.71
C ILE A 249 23.31 -19.04 -12.20
N GLU A 250 23.52 -17.78 -12.55
CA GLU A 250 23.75 -17.35 -13.94
C GLU A 250 25.02 -17.99 -14.52
N ALA A 251 26.12 -18.04 -13.76
CA ALA A 251 27.35 -18.72 -14.16
C ALA A 251 27.12 -20.23 -14.38
N ALA A 252 26.40 -20.90 -13.47
CA ALA A 252 26.09 -22.33 -13.61
C ALA A 252 25.21 -22.63 -14.84
N ILE A 253 24.26 -21.75 -15.17
CA ILE A 253 23.43 -21.85 -16.38
C ILE A 253 24.32 -21.70 -17.62
N ALA A 254 25.23 -20.71 -17.64
CA ALA A 254 26.14 -20.47 -18.76
C ALA A 254 27.12 -21.63 -18.99
N GLU A 255 27.50 -22.37 -17.93
CA GLU A 255 28.38 -23.55 -18.01
C GLU A 255 27.64 -24.86 -18.36
N THR A 256 26.31 -24.86 -18.38
CA THR A 256 25.52 -26.05 -18.72
C THR A 256 25.52 -26.28 -20.24
N PRO A 257 26.01 -27.43 -20.74
CA PRO A 257 26.03 -27.70 -22.18
C PRO A 257 24.61 -27.71 -22.75
N ILE A 258 24.32 -26.83 -23.69
CA ILE A 258 23.07 -26.84 -24.44
C ILE A 258 23.15 -27.98 -25.45
N ASP A 259 22.20 -28.93 -25.39
CA ASP A 259 22.09 -30.00 -26.39
C ASP A 259 21.86 -29.35 -27.77
N PRO A 260 22.68 -29.63 -28.80
CA PRO A 260 22.54 -29.02 -30.12
C PRO A 260 21.15 -29.20 -30.75
N LEU A 261 20.40 -30.26 -30.38
CA LEU A 261 19.00 -30.44 -30.82
C LEU A 261 18.02 -29.45 -30.17
N THR A 262 18.37 -28.92 -28.99
CA THR A 262 17.60 -27.87 -28.29
C THR A 262 18.00 -26.45 -28.71
N ALA A 263 19.24 -26.23 -29.15
CA ALA A 263 19.73 -24.92 -29.59
C ALA A 263 18.98 -24.40 -30.83
N GLU A 264 18.74 -25.24 -31.84
CA GLU A 264 17.96 -24.86 -33.04
C GLU A 264 16.47 -24.59 -32.70
N THR A 265 15.91 -25.27 -31.71
CA THR A 265 14.54 -25.01 -31.23
C THR A 265 14.47 -23.77 -30.34
N LEU A 266 15.52 -23.47 -29.57
CA LEU A 266 15.61 -22.26 -28.76
C LEU A 266 15.86 -21.02 -29.63
N GLU A 267 16.73 -21.08 -30.64
CA GLU A 267 16.97 -19.97 -31.57
C GLU A 267 15.70 -19.63 -32.38
N ALA A 268 14.91 -20.63 -32.77
CA ALA A 268 13.61 -20.42 -33.40
C ALA A 268 12.58 -19.80 -32.44
N ALA A 269 12.61 -20.12 -31.14
CA ALA A 269 11.71 -19.57 -30.12
C ALA A 269 12.12 -18.16 -29.63
N VAL A 270 13.43 -17.88 -29.57
CA VAL A 270 13.98 -16.59 -29.16
C VAL A 270 13.88 -15.56 -30.30
N ALA A 271 13.92 -15.98 -31.57
CA ALA A 271 13.69 -15.11 -32.71
C ALA A 271 12.27 -14.49 -32.77
N GLU A 272 11.29 -15.06 -32.06
CA GLU A 272 9.94 -14.50 -31.93
C GLU A 272 9.73 -13.62 -30.68
N THR A 273 10.75 -13.46 -29.82
CA THR A 273 10.65 -12.63 -28.62
C THR A 273 11.49 -11.36 -28.81
N PRO A 274 10.88 -10.18 -28.99
CA PRO A 274 11.64 -8.93 -29.05
C PRO A 274 12.41 -8.77 -27.75
N GLY A 275 13.71 -8.44 -27.83
CA GLY A 275 14.53 -8.14 -26.66
C GLY A 275 13.89 -7.03 -25.83
N GLU A 276 13.23 -7.39 -24.73
CA GLU A 276 12.67 -6.43 -23.79
C GLU A 276 13.83 -5.70 -23.11
N ALA A 277 13.87 -4.38 -23.28
CA ALA A 277 14.65 -3.53 -22.39
C ALA A 277 14.23 -3.85 -20.93
N PRO A 278 15.16 -3.85 -19.96
CA PRO A 278 14.82 -4.13 -18.57
C PRO A 278 13.64 -3.25 -18.16
N SER A 279 12.55 -3.91 -17.77
CA SER A 279 11.29 -3.26 -17.45
C SER A 279 11.54 -2.21 -16.36
N ALA A 280 10.97 -1.00 -16.50
CA ALA A 280 11.00 0.03 -15.45
C ALA A 280 10.33 -0.43 -14.13
N PHE A 281 9.78 -1.65 -14.11
CA PHE A 281 9.14 -2.33 -12.99
C PHE A 281 10.01 -3.44 -12.37
N ALA A 282 11.09 -3.85 -13.06
CA ALA A 282 12.03 -4.85 -12.57
C ALA A 282 12.85 -4.29 -11.41
N ARG A 283 13.15 -5.16 -10.45
CA ARG A 283 14.06 -4.84 -9.35
C ARG A 283 15.50 -4.90 -9.88
N ASP A 284 16.33 -3.93 -9.49
CA ASP A 284 17.79 -3.96 -9.68
C ASP A 284 18.45 -3.98 -8.29
N GLU A 285 18.83 -5.16 -7.83
CA GLU A 285 19.52 -5.35 -6.55
C GLU A 285 20.84 -4.57 -6.50
N ARG A 286 21.53 -4.40 -7.63
CA ARG A 286 22.82 -3.70 -7.68
C ARG A 286 22.62 -2.19 -7.59
N GLU A 287 21.55 -1.64 -8.16
CA GLU A 287 21.14 -0.23 -7.93
C GLU A 287 20.88 0.00 -6.45
N ALA A 288 20.04 -0.86 -5.83
CA ALA A 288 19.73 -0.76 -4.41
C ALA A 288 20.98 -0.83 -3.53
N LEU A 289 21.89 -1.77 -3.80
CA LEU A 289 23.15 -1.91 -3.07
C LEU A 289 24.02 -0.65 -3.18
N ARG A 290 24.27 -0.16 -4.40
CA ARG A 290 25.06 1.07 -4.65
C ARG A 290 24.46 2.30 -3.98
N ALA A 291 23.14 2.36 -3.87
CA ALA A 291 22.45 3.48 -3.24
C ALA A 291 22.50 3.43 -1.71
N LEU A 292 22.36 2.24 -1.12
CA LEU A 292 22.26 2.07 0.34
C LEU A 292 23.62 1.99 1.04
N GLU A 293 24.64 1.40 0.41
CA GLU A 293 25.97 1.21 1.02
C GLU A 293 26.59 2.53 1.51
N PRO A 294 26.57 3.66 0.73
CA PRO A 294 27.10 4.94 1.20
C PRO A 294 26.39 5.50 2.44
N LEU A 295 25.16 5.08 2.73
CA LEU A 295 24.42 5.54 3.90
C LEU A 295 25.02 4.99 5.21
N LEU A 296 25.70 3.83 5.16
CA LEU A 296 26.34 3.20 6.31
C LEU A 296 27.52 4.02 6.85
N GLU A 297 28.18 4.76 5.98
CA GLU A 297 29.36 5.57 6.27
C GLU A 297 29.01 6.98 6.79
N LEU A 298 27.71 7.33 6.82
CA LEU A 298 27.27 8.65 7.28
C LEU A 298 27.40 8.81 8.80
N PRO A 299 27.78 10.00 9.29
CA PRO A 299 27.82 10.30 10.71
C PRO A 299 26.50 10.01 11.44
N ALA A 300 26.60 9.53 12.70
CA ALA A 300 25.58 9.56 13.77
C ALA A 300 24.28 10.32 13.47
N ARG A 301 24.51 11.62 13.28
CA ARG A 301 23.54 12.69 13.39
C ARG A 301 23.01 13.14 12.04
N THR A 302 23.48 12.57 10.94
CA THR A 302 23.03 12.92 9.59
C THR A 302 21.55 12.58 9.44
N PRO A 303 20.67 13.58 9.25
CA PRO A 303 19.26 13.31 9.10
C PRO A 303 18.98 12.59 7.79
N LEU A 304 18.26 11.48 7.87
CA LEU A 304 17.69 10.79 6.71
C LEU A 304 16.20 11.10 6.63
N VAL A 305 15.75 11.60 5.49
CA VAL A 305 14.33 11.80 5.18
C VAL A 305 13.97 10.86 4.04
N GLY A 306 12.87 10.12 4.20
CA GLY A 306 12.44 9.11 3.25
C GLY A 306 11.28 9.52 2.36
N TYR A 307 11.23 8.98 1.15
CA TYR A 307 10.02 8.77 0.38
C TYR A 307 9.92 7.30 0.01
N VAL A 308 8.72 6.72 0.09
CA VAL A 308 8.46 5.34 -0.35
C VAL A 308 7.17 5.31 -1.16
N GLY A 309 7.26 4.87 -2.42
CA GLY A 309 6.09 4.71 -3.27
C GLY A 309 6.40 4.66 -4.76
N LYS A 310 5.36 4.48 -5.59
CA LYS A 310 5.52 4.54 -7.05
C LYS A 310 6.06 5.91 -7.49
N LEU A 311 6.91 5.94 -8.49
CA LEU A 311 7.40 7.17 -9.11
C LEU A 311 6.51 7.49 -10.30
N ILE A 312 5.36 8.09 -9.97
CA ILE A 312 4.38 8.62 -10.90
C ILE A 312 3.98 10.04 -10.49
N VAL A 313 3.51 10.86 -11.43
CA VAL A 313 3.22 12.29 -11.23
C VAL A 313 2.27 12.53 -10.06
N SER A 314 1.24 11.69 -9.89
CA SER A 314 0.27 11.85 -8.80
C SER A 314 0.84 11.60 -7.40
N LYS A 315 2.07 11.10 -7.29
CA LYS A 315 2.72 10.88 -5.99
C LYS A 315 3.52 12.09 -5.51
N GLY A 316 3.66 13.13 -6.33
CA GLY A 316 4.17 14.46 -5.93
C GLY A 316 5.64 14.49 -5.52
N VAL A 317 6.46 13.55 -5.98
CA VAL A 317 7.91 13.51 -5.67
C VAL A 317 8.62 14.74 -6.23
N ASP A 318 8.11 15.34 -7.30
CA ASP A 318 8.56 16.62 -7.84
C ASP A 318 8.45 17.77 -6.82
N LEU A 319 7.39 17.79 -6.00
CA LEU A 319 7.23 18.78 -4.93
C LEU A 319 8.26 18.58 -3.83
N LEU A 320 8.55 17.33 -3.48
CA LEU A 320 9.59 17.00 -2.51
C LEU A 320 10.99 17.36 -3.02
N LEU A 321 11.29 17.07 -4.30
CA LEU A 321 12.56 17.47 -4.92
C LEU A 321 12.70 19.00 -5.00
N ALA A 322 11.62 19.73 -5.27
CA ALA A 322 11.61 21.20 -5.25
C ALA A 322 11.76 21.76 -3.83
N ALA A 323 11.24 21.09 -2.81
CA ALA A 323 11.39 21.52 -1.42
C ALA A 323 12.78 21.23 -0.85
N TRP A 324 13.47 20.21 -1.38
CA TRP A 324 14.71 19.71 -0.78
C TRP A 324 15.85 20.74 -0.74
N PRO A 325 16.10 21.59 -1.75
CA PRO A 325 17.10 22.66 -1.64
C PRO A 325 16.82 23.65 -0.51
N LEU A 326 15.55 23.91 -0.17
CA LEU A 326 15.20 24.74 1.00
C LEU A 326 15.62 24.06 2.31
N VAL A 327 15.52 22.72 2.38
CA VAL A 327 16.01 21.94 3.52
C VAL A 327 17.54 21.97 3.59
N LEU A 328 18.22 21.78 2.45
CA LEU A 328 19.68 21.79 2.37
C LEU A 328 20.30 23.14 2.70
N ALA A 329 19.56 24.24 2.52
CA ALA A 329 20.01 25.58 2.89
C ALA A 329 20.20 25.77 4.41
N GLU A 330 19.59 24.92 5.24
CA GLU A 330 19.70 24.94 6.71
C GLU A 330 20.38 23.66 7.24
N HIS A 331 20.16 22.51 6.59
CA HIS A 331 20.75 21.22 6.93
C HIS A 331 21.55 20.66 5.74
N PRO A 332 22.76 21.18 5.47
CA PRO A 332 23.52 20.86 4.27
C PRO A 332 23.98 19.41 4.19
N ASP A 333 23.95 18.66 5.29
CA ASP A 333 24.34 17.24 5.33
C ASP A 333 23.14 16.27 5.25
N ALA A 334 21.89 16.77 5.31
CA ALA A 334 20.71 15.92 5.25
C ALA A 334 20.65 15.12 3.94
N ARG A 335 20.13 13.89 4.01
CA ARG A 335 19.92 13.03 2.84
C ARG A 335 18.43 12.75 2.63
N LEU A 336 18.01 12.84 1.37
CA LEU A 336 16.71 12.38 0.92
C LEU A 336 16.88 11.00 0.29
N VAL A 337 16.25 9.98 0.87
CA VAL A 337 16.26 8.60 0.36
C VAL A 337 14.93 8.35 -0.34
N VAL A 338 14.97 8.16 -1.66
CA VAL A 338 13.78 7.95 -2.50
C VAL A 338 13.72 6.48 -2.92
N VAL A 339 12.76 5.77 -2.32
CA VAL A 339 12.49 4.36 -2.56
C VAL A 339 11.31 4.20 -3.50
N GLY A 340 11.52 3.51 -4.62
CA GLY A 340 10.46 3.23 -5.57
C GLY A 340 10.90 3.18 -7.02
N PHE A 341 9.92 2.90 -7.87
CA PHE A 341 10.06 2.75 -9.31
C PHE A 341 8.81 3.28 -10.01
N GLY A 342 8.92 3.59 -11.30
CA GLY A 342 7.80 4.05 -12.11
C GLY A 342 8.23 4.94 -13.28
N GLY A 343 7.30 5.16 -14.21
CA GLY A 343 7.56 5.88 -15.47
C GLY A 343 8.01 7.33 -15.31
N TYR A 344 7.84 7.93 -14.13
CA TYR A 344 8.26 9.31 -13.85
C TYR A 344 9.70 9.42 -13.33
N ARG A 345 10.39 8.30 -13.06
CA ARG A 345 11.75 8.28 -12.50
C ARG A 345 12.75 9.10 -13.32
N ALA A 346 12.85 8.82 -14.62
CA ALA A 346 13.81 9.51 -15.49
C ALA A 346 13.55 11.03 -15.55
N THR A 347 12.29 11.46 -15.49
CA THR A 347 11.95 12.89 -15.40
C THR A 347 12.37 13.50 -14.06
N LEU A 348 12.16 12.80 -12.95
CA LEU A 348 12.58 13.27 -11.63
C LEU A 348 14.10 13.42 -11.53
N GLU A 349 14.88 12.48 -12.08
CA GLU A 349 16.34 12.60 -12.16
C GLU A 349 16.78 13.75 -13.09
N ARG A 350 16.06 13.97 -14.20
CA ARG A 350 16.28 15.14 -15.07
C ARG A 350 16.02 16.45 -14.32
N MET A 351 14.95 16.51 -13.53
CA MET A 351 14.62 17.65 -12.69
C MET A 351 15.69 17.88 -11.61
N GLN A 352 16.14 16.83 -10.92
CA GLN A 352 17.24 16.90 -9.95
C GLN A 352 18.51 17.46 -10.60
N ASN A 353 18.87 16.98 -11.79
CA ASN A 353 20.05 17.42 -12.51
C ASN A 353 19.97 18.88 -12.97
N ALA A 354 18.79 19.33 -13.38
CA ALA A 354 18.53 20.72 -13.77
C ALA A 354 18.61 21.65 -12.56
N LEU A 355 17.95 21.29 -11.45
CA LEU A 355 18.03 22.03 -10.18
C LEU A 355 19.47 22.17 -9.70
N ALA A 356 20.27 21.09 -9.79
CA ALA A 356 21.66 21.09 -9.34
C ALA A 356 22.59 22.04 -10.12
N VAL A 357 22.19 22.48 -11.30
CA VAL A 357 22.96 23.46 -12.11
C VAL A 357 22.23 24.80 -12.26
N GLY A 358 21.13 24.99 -11.54
CA GLY A 358 20.32 26.21 -11.60
C GLY A 358 19.50 26.38 -12.90
N ASP A 359 19.29 25.30 -13.67
CA ASP A 359 18.48 25.33 -14.89
C ASP A 359 16.97 25.24 -14.55
N LEU A 360 16.40 26.38 -14.13
CA LEU A 360 14.98 26.47 -13.81
C LEU A 360 14.06 26.45 -15.04
N GLU A 361 14.59 26.71 -16.24
CA GLU A 361 13.83 26.62 -17.48
C GLU A 361 13.46 25.16 -17.79
N THR A 362 14.40 24.23 -17.65
CA THR A 362 14.11 22.80 -17.77
C THR A 362 13.09 22.33 -16.72
N VAL A 363 13.17 22.83 -15.48
CA VAL A 363 12.19 22.49 -14.44
C VAL A 363 10.80 23.03 -14.79
N ALA A 364 10.71 24.26 -15.31
CA ALA A 364 9.46 24.84 -15.78
C ALA A 364 8.86 24.05 -16.97
N ALA A 365 9.69 23.55 -17.88
CA ALA A 365 9.25 22.71 -18.99
C ALA A 365 8.68 21.35 -18.50
N ILE A 366 9.31 20.73 -17.49
CA ILE A 366 8.78 19.52 -16.84
C ILE A 366 7.43 19.83 -16.18
N ALA A 367 7.33 20.95 -15.47
CA ALA A 367 6.09 21.38 -14.82
C ALA A 367 4.98 21.61 -15.85
N ALA A 368 5.29 22.20 -17.01
CA ALA A 368 4.33 22.41 -18.09
C ALA A 368 3.88 21.08 -18.75
N ALA A 369 4.80 20.12 -18.93
CA ALA A 369 4.49 18.81 -19.51
C ALA A 369 3.55 17.99 -18.62
N GLY A 370 3.73 18.06 -17.29
CA GLY A 370 2.88 17.36 -16.32
C GLY A 370 2.80 15.86 -16.56
N ARG A 371 1.58 15.31 -16.66
CA ARG A 371 1.38 13.86 -16.88
C ARG A 371 1.95 13.34 -18.20
N ALA A 372 2.19 14.21 -19.19
CA ALA A 372 2.84 13.80 -20.43
C ALA A 372 4.28 13.31 -20.21
N ALA A 373 4.93 13.76 -19.12
CA ALA A 373 6.30 13.37 -18.80
C ALA A 373 6.45 11.89 -18.39
N GLU A 374 5.35 11.23 -17.99
CA GLU A 374 5.31 9.79 -17.68
C GLU A 374 4.52 8.98 -18.73
N GLY A 375 4.32 9.53 -19.93
CA GLY A 375 3.55 8.89 -21.00
C GLY A 375 2.03 8.98 -20.84
N GLY A 376 1.55 9.82 -19.91
CA GLY A 376 0.13 10.10 -19.70
C GLY A 376 -0.45 11.15 -20.67
N PRO A 377 -1.76 11.45 -20.56
CA PRO A 377 -2.43 12.42 -21.43
C PRO A 377 -1.87 13.85 -21.24
N GLN A 378 -1.77 14.58 -22.35
CA GLN A 378 -1.35 15.99 -22.37
C GLN A 378 -2.38 16.92 -21.71
N GLY A 379 -1.95 18.14 -21.36
CA GLY A 379 -2.85 19.25 -21.00
C GLY A 379 -3.18 19.38 -19.51
N ARG A 380 -2.46 18.69 -18.62
CA ARG A 380 -2.56 18.89 -17.16
C ARG A 380 -1.18 19.21 -16.57
N PRO A 381 -0.80 20.50 -16.48
CA PRO A 381 0.49 20.90 -15.92
C PRO A 381 0.55 20.69 -14.40
N LEU A 382 1.76 20.66 -13.85
CA LEU A 382 2.04 20.57 -12.42
C LEU A 382 1.87 21.96 -11.78
N ARG A 383 0.61 22.36 -11.56
CA ARG A 383 0.24 23.70 -11.06
C ARG A 383 1.06 24.13 -9.84
N LEU A 384 1.19 23.25 -8.84
CA LEU A 384 1.90 23.54 -7.58
C LEU A 384 3.39 23.81 -7.80
N LEU A 385 4.03 23.06 -8.70
CA LEU A 385 5.43 23.28 -9.07
C LEU A 385 5.60 24.60 -9.85
N GLN A 386 4.67 24.91 -10.77
CA GLN A 386 4.70 26.18 -11.51
C GLN A 386 4.54 27.38 -10.58
N GLU A 387 3.63 27.31 -9.61
CA GLU A 387 3.41 28.36 -8.62
C GLU A 387 4.64 28.58 -7.74
N PHE A 388 5.30 27.51 -7.32
CA PHE A 388 6.56 27.60 -6.58
C PHE A 388 7.65 28.32 -7.40
N LEU A 389 7.87 27.90 -8.65
CA LEU A 389 8.89 28.52 -9.52
C LEU A 389 8.60 30.00 -9.77
N ALA A 390 7.33 30.37 -9.93
CA ALA A 390 6.91 31.76 -10.10
C ALA A 390 7.21 32.60 -8.85
N ARG A 391 6.90 32.10 -7.65
CA ARG A 391 7.24 32.77 -6.38
C ARG A 391 8.75 32.89 -6.18
N LEU A 392 9.48 31.80 -6.40
CA LEU A 392 10.94 31.78 -6.27
C LEU A 392 11.61 32.81 -7.19
N SER A 393 11.14 32.90 -8.44
CA SER A 393 11.69 33.83 -9.44
C SER A 393 11.36 35.30 -9.13
N ALA A 394 10.31 35.57 -8.35
CA ALA A 394 9.93 36.91 -7.94
C ALA A 394 10.83 37.49 -6.82
N GLU A 395 11.64 36.65 -6.15
CA GLU A 395 12.50 37.04 -5.04
C GLU A 395 13.98 36.70 -5.32
N PRO A 396 14.77 37.61 -5.93
CA PRO A 396 16.13 37.32 -6.38
C PRO A 396 17.07 36.76 -5.29
N ALA A 397 16.96 37.27 -4.06
CA ALA A 397 17.78 36.79 -2.94
C ALA A 397 17.41 35.36 -2.51
N ALA A 398 16.11 35.02 -2.53
CA ALA A 398 15.63 33.67 -2.25
C ALA A 398 16.06 32.71 -3.37
N LEU A 399 15.97 33.13 -4.63
CA LEU A 399 16.44 32.38 -5.79
C LEU A 399 17.93 32.06 -5.70
N GLU A 400 18.78 33.05 -5.41
CA GLU A 400 20.22 32.86 -5.29
C GLU A 400 20.56 31.84 -4.18
N ARG A 401 19.93 31.99 -3.01
CA ARG A 401 20.09 31.05 -1.89
C ARG A 401 19.64 29.63 -2.27
N TYR A 402 18.51 29.52 -2.95
CA TYR A 402 17.95 28.24 -3.38
C TYR A 402 18.87 27.53 -4.38
N VAL A 403 19.35 28.23 -5.42
CA VAL A 403 20.24 27.67 -6.43
C VAL A 403 21.58 27.26 -5.81
N SER A 404 22.10 28.07 -4.87
CA SER A 404 23.33 27.73 -4.14
C SER A 404 23.19 26.42 -3.35
N ALA A 405 22.09 26.25 -2.60
CA ALA A 405 21.82 25.02 -1.87
C ALA A 405 21.58 23.81 -2.80
N ALA A 406 20.88 24.05 -3.92
CA ALA A 406 20.56 23.02 -4.92
C ALA A 406 21.81 22.44 -5.59
N ALA A 407 22.95 23.13 -5.61
CA ALA A 407 24.19 22.64 -6.22
C ALA A 407 24.65 21.27 -5.67
N SER A 408 24.33 20.96 -4.41
CA SER A 408 24.66 19.68 -3.76
C SER A 408 23.62 18.57 -3.99
N LEU A 409 22.50 18.85 -4.67
CA LEU A 409 21.33 17.98 -4.75
C LEU A 409 21.64 16.59 -5.35
N ARG A 410 22.61 16.48 -6.25
CA ARG A 410 23.06 15.19 -6.82
C ARG A 410 23.62 14.24 -5.78
N GLU A 411 24.36 14.78 -4.82
CA GLU A 411 24.96 13.99 -3.75
C GLU A 411 23.96 13.75 -2.61
N ARG A 412 23.00 14.68 -2.42
CA ARG A 412 22.09 14.67 -1.28
C ARG A 412 20.79 13.87 -1.49
N VAL A 413 20.48 13.49 -2.73
CA VAL A 413 19.34 12.61 -3.05
C VAL A 413 19.85 11.23 -3.43
N VAL A 414 19.41 10.22 -2.69
CA VAL A 414 19.75 8.82 -2.88
C VAL A 414 18.55 8.11 -3.47
N TRP A 415 18.73 7.55 -4.65
CA TRP A 415 17.69 6.78 -5.31
C TRP A 415 17.98 5.29 -5.20
N THR A 416 17.11 4.54 -4.53
CA THR A 416 17.38 3.12 -4.24
C THR A 416 16.82 2.18 -5.30
N GLY A 417 15.98 2.68 -6.21
CA GLY A 417 15.12 1.83 -7.03
C GLY A 417 14.05 1.14 -6.17
N ARG A 418 13.54 0.01 -6.66
CA ARG A 418 12.53 -0.80 -5.96
C ARG A 418 13.17 -1.56 -4.80
N LEU A 419 12.65 -1.35 -3.60
CA LEU A 419 12.85 -2.25 -2.45
C LEU A 419 11.59 -3.06 -2.21
N GLU A 420 11.75 -4.29 -1.77
CA GLU A 420 10.64 -5.13 -1.33
C GLU A 420 10.11 -4.66 0.02
N HIS A 421 8.84 -4.97 0.28
CA HIS A 421 8.15 -4.44 1.46
C HIS A 421 8.81 -4.90 2.78
N ASP A 422 9.35 -6.12 2.81
CA ASP A 422 10.08 -6.62 3.96
C ASP A 422 11.40 -5.88 4.21
N GLU A 423 12.03 -5.33 3.19
CA GLU A 423 13.29 -4.58 3.31
C GLU A 423 13.08 -3.21 3.97
N LEU A 424 11.89 -2.64 3.80
CA LEU A 424 11.53 -1.36 4.42
C LEU A 424 11.58 -1.41 5.95
N ARG A 425 11.35 -2.59 6.55
CA ARG A 425 11.41 -2.78 8.02
C ARG A 425 12.80 -2.47 8.61
N ASP A 426 13.84 -2.55 7.79
CA ASP A 426 15.24 -2.31 8.18
C ASP A 426 15.74 -0.93 7.77
N LEU A 427 15.08 -0.29 6.80
CA LEU A 427 15.40 1.07 6.34
C LEU A 427 14.63 2.16 7.09
N LEU A 428 13.31 2.01 7.26
CA LEU A 428 12.44 3.04 7.85
C LEU A 428 12.86 3.47 9.27
N PRO A 429 13.35 2.58 10.17
CA PRO A 429 13.82 3.00 11.49
C PRO A 429 15.01 3.98 11.46
N ALA A 430 15.73 4.09 10.33
CA ALA A 430 16.83 5.04 10.17
C ALA A 430 16.34 6.45 9.77
N PHE A 431 15.08 6.62 9.40
CA PHE A 431 14.54 7.91 8.97
C PHE A 431 14.15 8.78 10.16
N ALA A 432 14.50 10.07 10.08
CA ALA A 432 13.98 11.10 10.97
C ALA A 432 12.54 11.44 10.59
N ALA A 433 12.23 11.49 9.30
CA ALA A 433 10.90 11.73 8.77
C ALA A 433 10.67 10.99 7.46
N GLN A 434 9.42 10.72 7.12
CA GLN A 434 9.03 10.21 5.81
C GLN A 434 7.97 11.13 5.20
N VAL A 435 8.19 11.55 3.96
CA VAL A 435 7.28 12.44 3.25
C VAL A 435 6.39 11.64 2.31
N VAL A 436 5.09 11.91 2.34
CA VAL A 436 4.08 11.30 1.44
C VAL A 436 3.32 12.42 0.72
N PRO A 437 3.89 12.98 -0.37
CA PRO A 437 3.40 14.21 -0.99
C PRO A 437 2.39 13.96 -2.12
N SER A 438 1.57 12.90 -2.01
CA SER A 438 0.64 12.56 -3.08
C SER A 438 -0.36 13.68 -3.35
N THR A 439 -0.60 13.96 -4.63
CA THR A 439 -1.57 14.96 -5.11
C THR A 439 -2.87 14.31 -5.60
N PHE A 440 -3.06 13.02 -5.33
CA PHE A 440 -4.23 12.26 -5.74
C PHE A 440 -4.78 11.48 -4.55
N PRO A 441 -6.12 11.32 -4.42
CA PRO A 441 -6.70 10.64 -3.27
C PRO A 441 -6.09 9.25 -3.00
N GLU A 442 -5.69 9.03 -1.76
CA GLU A 442 -5.17 7.77 -1.23
C GLU A 442 -6.23 7.06 -0.39
N ALA A 443 -6.28 5.72 -0.49
CA ALA A 443 -7.28 4.94 0.21
C ALA A 443 -7.09 4.91 1.74
N PHE A 444 -5.86 5.00 2.24
CA PHE A 444 -5.55 5.03 3.68
C PHE A 444 -4.23 5.72 4.04
N GLY A 445 -3.16 5.56 3.25
CA GLY A 445 -1.83 6.07 3.64
C GLY A 445 -1.01 5.10 4.50
N MET A 446 -1.07 3.80 4.17
CA MET A 446 -0.36 2.73 4.88
C MET A 446 1.14 3.01 5.09
N VAL A 447 1.80 3.54 4.07
CA VAL A 447 3.24 3.87 4.13
C VAL A 447 3.53 4.94 5.20
N ALA A 448 2.61 5.87 5.45
CA ALA A 448 2.75 6.85 6.54
C ALA A 448 2.58 6.19 7.92
N ALA A 449 1.64 5.23 8.05
CA ALA A 449 1.47 4.47 9.27
C ALA A 449 2.67 3.55 9.56
N GLU A 450 3.29 2.96 8.54
CA GLU A 450 4.53 2.17 8.66
C GLU A 450 5.72 3.01 9.12
N ALA A 451 5.88 4.21 8.55
CA ALA A 451 6.89 5.17 9.00
C ALA A 451 6.72 5.51 10.49
N ALA A 452 5.48 5.83 10.88
CA ALA A 452 5.14 6.11 12.27
C ALA A 452 5.35 4.90 13.19
N ALA A 453 5.09 3.67 12.72
CA ALA A 453 5.37 2.45 13.47
C ALA A 453 6.87 2.26 13.74
N CYS A 454 7.72 2.72 12.81
CA CYS A 454 9.18 2.75 12.95
C CYS A 454 9.70 3.99 13.71
N GLY A 455 8.81 4.88 14.15
CA GLY A 455 9.19 6.09 14.88
C GLY A 455 9.73 7.24 14.03
N ALA A 456 9.56 7.17 12.70
CA ALA A 456 9.84 8.27 11.79
C ALA A 456 8.60 9.16 11.68
N LEU A 457 8.78 10.49 11.69
CA LEU A 457 7.65 11.43 11.56
C LEU A 457 7.06 11.36 10.14
N PRO A 458 5.79 10.98 9.94
CA PRO A 458 5.15 11.11 8.65
C PRO A 458 4.75 12.57 8.39
N VAL A 459 5.12 13.08 7.22
CA VAL A 459 4.72 14.40 6.70
C VAL A 459 3.92 14.17 5.42
N CYS A 460 2.61 14.30 5.51
CA CYS A 460 1.67 13.87 4.47
C CYS A 460 0.93 15.03 3.81
N SER A 461 0.46 14.82 2.59
CA SER A 461 -0.56 15.68 1.99
C SER A 461 -1.86 15.65 2.80
N ASP A 462 -2.47 16.80 3.01
CA ASP A 462 -3.69 16.98 3.81
C ASP A 462 -4.98 16.69 3.03
N HIS A 463 -5.13 15.45 2.54
CA HIS A 463 -6.39 14.99 1.94
C HIS A 463 -6.57 13.48 2.07
N SER A 464 -7.78 13.01 1.81
CA SER A 464 -8.14 11.58 1.73
C SER A 464 -7.64 10.76 2.94
N GLY A 465 -7.25 9.49 2.76
CA GLY A 465 -6.76 8.65 3.85
C GLY A 465 -5.50 9.20 4.53
N LEU A 466 -4.67 9.98 3.81
CA LEU A 466 -3.47 10.59 4.38
C LEU A 466 -3.80 11.59 5.50
N ALA A 467 -4.80 12.45 5.29
CA ALA A 467 -5.28 13.37 6.31
C ALA A 467 -5.81 12.64 7.56
N GLU A 468 -6.43 11.48 7.39
CA GLU A 468 -6.95 10.68 8.51
C GLU A 468 -5.82 10.11 9.36
N VAL A 469 -4.77 9.58 8.73
CA VAL A 469 -3.57 9.10 9.42
C VAL A 469 -2.84 10.27 10.09
N ALA A 470 -2.58 11.35 9.35
CA ALA A 470 -1.88 12.52 9.87
C ALA A 470 -2.64 13.16 11.05
N GLY A 471 -3.96 13.31 10.94
CA GLY A 471 -4.80 13.87 11.99
C GLY A 471 -4.85 12.99 13.25
N ALA A 472 -4.94 11.67 13.09
CA ALA A 472 -4.90 10.75 14.22
C ALA A 472 -3.55 10.76 14.97
N LEU A 473 -2.44 10.89 14.23
CA LEU A 473 -1.10 10.99 14.81
C LEU A 473 -0.87 12.36 15.47
N ALA A 474 -1.28 13.44 14.80
CA ALA A 474 -1.18 14.80 15.32
C ALA A 474 -1.98 14.98 16.63
N ALA A 475 -3.15 14.34 16.73
CA ALA A 475 -3.98 14.38 17.95
C ALA A 475 -3.34 13.68 19.15
N ALA A 476 -2.41 12.75 18.94
CA ALA A 476 -1.69 12.03 19.99
C ALA A 476 -0.33 12.66 20.33
N ALA A 477 0.24 13.43 19.41
CA ALA A 477 1.55 14.07 19.56
C ALA A 477 1.50 15.34 20.42
N PRO A 478 2.66 15.84 20.92
CA PRO A 478 2.75 17.14 21.56
C PRO A 478 2.18 18.27 20.67
N ALA A 479 1.52 19.25 21.29
CA ALA A 479 0.81 20.31 20.56
C ALA A 479 1.74 21.14 19.65
N GLU A 480 3.00 21.28 20.05
CA GLU A 480 4.06 22.00 19.34
C GLU A 480 4.37 21.42 17.96
N VAL A 481 4.14 20.11 17.78
CA VAL A 481 4.42 19.40 16.52
C VAL A 481 3.18 19.01 15.75
N GLY A 482 1.97 19.30 16.26
CA GLY A 482 0.71 18.88 15.63
C GLY A 482 0.56 19.36 14.18
N GLY A 483 1.05 20.56 13.87
CA GLY A 483 1.03 21.12 12.50
C GLY A 483 2.03 20.51 11.52
N LEU A 484 2.91 19.61 11.97
CA LEU A 484 3.98 19.04 11.13
C LEU A 484 3.53 17.83 10.29
N PHE A 485 2.47 17.15 10.71
CA PHE A 485 2.04 15.87 10.13
C PHE A 485 1.36 16.01 8.76
N ALA A 486 0.74 17.15 8.49
CA ALA A 486 -0.06 17.38 7.28
C ALA A 486 0.26 18.73 6.66
N PHE A 487 0.33 18.81 5.33
CA PHE A 487 0.45 20.06 4.57
C PHE A 487 -0.58 20.14 3.44
N PRO A 488 -1.14 21.32 3.15
CA PRO A 488 -2.16 21.50 2.12
C PRO A 488 -1.59 21.24 0.72
N THR A 489 -2.44 20.79 -0.21
CA THR A 489 -2.06 20.49 -1.61
C THR A 489 -2.94 21.19 -2.65
N ASP A 490 -3.84 22.05 -2.21
CA ASP A 490 -4.83 22.77 -3.01
C ASP A 490 -4.52 24.27 -3.09
N GLU A 491 -4.05 24.87 -2.00
CA GLU A 491 -3.78 26.30 -1.90
C GLU A 491 -2.47 26.64 -1.16
N GLY A 492 -1.92 27.82 -1.45
CA GLY A 492 -0.78 28.39 -0.73
C GLY A 492 0.60 27.88 -1.16
N PRO A 493 1.65 28.26 -0.41
CA PRO A 493 3.02 27.91 -0.73
C PRO A 493 3.35 26.46 -0.34
N VAL A 494 2.85 25.49 -1.12
CA VAL A 494 2.93 24.05 -0.80
C VAL A 494 4.38 23.54 -0.64
N VAL A 495 5.26 23.88 -1.58
CA VAL A 495 6.67 23.43 -1.57
C VAL A 495 7.39 23.99 -0.35
N GLU A 496 7.20 25.28 -0.08
CA GLU A 496 7.79 25.97 1.07
C GLU A 496 7.19 25.47 2.39
N GLY A 497 5.90 25.17 2.42
CA GLY A 497 5.18 24.63 3.58
C GLY A 497 5.61 23.19 3.91
N LEU A 498 5.93 22.38 2.91
CA LEU A 498 6.54 21.06 3.09
C LEU A 498 7.94 21.20 3.67
N ALA A 499 8.79 22.05 3.06
CA ALA A 499 10.15 22.30 3.55
C ALA A 499 10.15 22.82 5.00
N GLY A 500 9.28 23.77 5.31
CA GLY A 500 9.17 24.35 6.65
C GLY A 500 8.83 23.33 7.73
N ARG A 501 8.01 22.32 7.42
CA ARG A 501 7.69 21.24 8.37
C ARG A 501 8.88 20.32 8.62
N LEU A 502 9.62 19.97 7.57
CA LEU A 502 10.86 19.21 7.70
C LEU A 502 11.89 19.98 8.52
N LEU A 503 12.09 21.26 8.22
CA LEU A 503 13.00 22.13 8.97
C LEU A 503 12.60 22.23 10.45
N ALA A 504 11.31 22.46 10.73
CA ALA A 504 10.80 22.52 12.10
C ALA A 504 11.02 21.21 12.86
N TRP A 505 10.80 20.06 12.22
CA TRP A 505 11.04 18.76 12.83
C TRP A 505 12.53 18.46 13.05
N LEU A 506 13.37 18.75 12.06
CA LEU A 506 14.82 18.53 12.15
C LEU A 506 15.48 19.45 13.18
N GLY A 507 14.93 20.65 13.39
CA GLY A 507 15.34 21.61 14.40
C GLY A 507 14.66 21.44 15.77
N ALA A 508 13.69 20.52 15.91
CA ALA A 508 12.96 20.33 17.16
C ALA A 508 13.86 19.77 18.28
N ASP A 509 13.53 20.15 19.52
CA ASP A 509 14.20 19.65 20.72
C ASP A 509 14.19 18.11 20.77
N ALA A 510 15.27 17.52 21.29
CA ALA A 510 15.41 16.07 21.35
C ALA A 510 14.32 15.40 22.21
N GLY A 511 13.88 16.04 23.30
CA GLY A 511 12.80 15.56 24.15
C GLY A 511 11.45 15.60 23.44
N ILE A 512 11.16 16.68 22.71
CA ILE A 512 9.95 16.78 21.87
C ILE A 512 9.94 15.68 20.80
N ARG A 513 11.08 15.44 20.14
CA ARG A 513 11.17 14.38 19.13
C ARG A 513 10.94 12.99 19.72
N GLU A 514 11.47 12.72 20.90
CA GLU A 514 11.26 11.43 21.57
C GLU A 514 9.81 11.23 22.01
N GLN A 515 9.20 12.22 22.67
CA GLN A 515 7.78 12.15 23.05
C GLN A 515 6.86 11.97 21.83
N THR A 516 7.17 12.66 20.74
CA THR A 516 6.44 12.51 19.47
C THR A 516 6.59 11.09 18.93
N ARG A 517 7.82 10.54 18.92
CA ARG A 517 8.11 9.17 18.47
C ARG A 517 7.32 8.14 19.28
N GLU A 518 7.34 8.25 20.61
CA GLU A 518 6.58 7.35 21.48
C GLU A 518 5.08 7.41 21.20
N ALA A 519 4.53 8.62 21.06
CA ALA A 519 3.11 8.85 20.80
C ALA A 519 2.65 8.26 19.46
N ILE A 520 3.41 8.48 18.38
CA ILE A 520 3.04 7.98 17.05
C ILE A 520 3.13 6.45 16.99
N VAL A 521 4.16 5.85 17.60
CA VAL A 521 4.33 4.40 17.66
C VAL A 521 3.19 3.77 18.46
N ALA A 522 2.85 4.33 19.62
CA ALA A 522 1.74 3.85 20.45
C ALA A 522 0.41 3.93 19.69
N THR A 523 0.16 5.04 19.00
CA THR A 523 -1.06 5.25 18.21
C THR A 523 -1.19 4.22 17.08
N VAL A 524 -0.11 3.95 16.34
CA VAL A 524 -0.14 2.95 15.26
C VAL A 524 -0.38 1.54 15.82
N ARG A 525 0.28 1.17 16.92
CA ARG A 525 0.09 -0.13 17.57
C ARG A 525 -1.35 -0.34 18.05
N GLU A 526 -1.93 0.70 18.64
CA GLU A 526 -3.30 0.67 19.14
C GLU A 526 -4.32 0.59 17.99
N ARG A 527 -4.21 1.49 17.01
CA ARG A 527 -5.27 1.72 16.01
C ARG A 527 -5.11 0.91 14.74
N TRP A 528 -3.87 0.61 14.36
CA TRP A 528 -3.54 0.07 13.04
C TRP A 528 -2.63 -1.16 13.09
N SER A 529 -2.47 -1.84 14.23
CA SER A 529 -1.91 -3.20 14.22
C SER A 529 -2.86 -4.18 13.53
N TRP A 530 -2.34 -5.23 12.89
CA TRP A 530 -3.20 -6.29 12.34
C TRP A 530 -4.08 -6.96 13.40
N GLU A 531 -3.62 -7.08 14.64
CA GLU A 531 -4.41 -7.54 15.78
C GLU A 531 -5.53 -6.56 16.13
N GLY A 532 -5.27 -5.25 16.07
CA GLY A 532 -6.29 -4.21 16.22
C GLY A 532 -7.36 -4.30 15.12
N VAL A 533 -6.93 -4.43 13.86
CA VAL A 533 -7.82 -4.61 12.70
C VAL A 533 -8.66 -5.88 12.85
N ALA A 534 -8.06 -6.99 13.29
CA ALA A 534 -8.75 -8.24 13.55
C ALA A 534 -9.85 -8.08 14.62
N ARG A 535 -9.54 -7.43 15.75
CA ARG A 535 -10.55 -7.13 16.78
C ARG A 535 -11.68 -6.26 16.24
N GLY A 536 -11.35 -5.25 15.41
CA GLY A 536 -12.33 -4.39 14.79
C GLY A 536 -13.25 -5.11 13.80
N VAL A 537 -12.72 -6.05 13.01
CA VAL A 537 -13.50 -6.93 12.15
C VAL A 537 -14.50 -7.77 12.97
N ILE A 538 -14.05 -8.35 14.08
CA ILE A 538 -14.93 -9.12 14.97
C ILE A 538 -16.02 -8.22 15.59
N ALA A 539 -15.66 -7.05 16.11
CA ALA A 539 -16.61 -6.09 16.66
C ALA A 539 -17.67 -5.70 15.62
N ALA A 540 -17.25 -5.39 14.39
CA ALA A 540 -18.16 -5.07 13.28
C ALA A 540 -19.11 -6.22 12.95
N ALA A 541 -18.60 -7.45 12.87
CA ALA A 541 -19.41 -8.62 12.56
C ALA A 541 -20.42 -8.93 13.68
N GLN A 542 -20.07 -8.66 14.93
CA GLN A 542 -20.98 -8.76 16.09
C GLN A 542 -21.96 -7.59 16.23
N GLY A 543 -21.79 -6.52 15.45
CA GLY A 543 -22.61 -5.29 15.54
C GLY A 543 -22.22 -4.35 16.68
N ARG A 544 -21.04 -4.54 17.30
CA ARG A 544 -20.47 -3.66 18.34
C ARG A 544 -19.79 -2.44 17.69
N LEU A 545 -20.57 -1.66 16.95
CA LEU A 545 -20.04 -0.58 16.09
C LEU A 545 -19.58 0.66 16.88
N ASP A 546 -20.06 0.82 18.10
CA ASP A 546 -19.65 1.82 19.07
C ASP A 546 -18.18 1.67 19.52
N GLU A 547 -17.59 0.49 19.36
CA GLU A 547 -16.16 0.23 19.61
C GLU A 547 -15.25 0.65 18.45
N LEU A 548 -15.82 1.08 17.33
CA LEU A 548 -15.09 1.38 16.11
C LEU A 548 -15.16 2.86 15.73
N PRO A 549 -14.06 3.42 15.20
CA PRO A 549 -14.06 4.81 14.78
C PRO A 549 -15.04 5.06 13.63
N LEU A 550 -15.75 6.17 13.70
CA LEU A 550 -16.55 6.68 12.58
C LEU A 550 -15.63 7.21 11.48
N PRO A 551 -16.02 7.13 10.20
CA PRO A 551 -15.38 7.91 9.15
C PRO A 551 -15.44 9.40 9.55
N PRO A 552 -14.30 10.11 9.61
CA PRO A 552 -14.25 11.48 10.10
C PRO A 552 -15.23 12.36 9.33
N ARG A 553 -15.82 13.35 10.01
CA ARG A 553 -16.60 14.37 9.31
C ARG A 553 -15.62 15.16 8.44
N ARG A 554 -16.08 15.68 7.29
CA ARG A 554 -15.31 16.73 6.63
C ARG A 554 -15.07 17.82 7.67
N SER A 555 -13.82 18.21 7.88
CA SER A 555 -13.53 19.49 8.49
C SER A 555 -14.36 20.52 7.72
N GLU A 556 -15.24 21.24 8.41
CA GLU A 556 -15.78 22.48 7.86
C GLU A 556 -14.54 23.36 7.63
N GLN A 557 -14.07 23.40 6.38
CA GLN A 557 -12.99 24.29 5.95
C GLN A 557 -13.46 25.73 6.05
#